data_AF-A0A831QEB8-F1
#
_entry.id   AF-A0A831QEB8-F1
#
_cell.length_a   1.000
_cell.length_b   1.000
_cell.length_c   1.000
_cell.angle_alpha   90.00
_cell.angle_beta   90.00
_cell.angle_gamma   90.00
#
_symmetry.space_group_name_H-M   'P 1'
#
loop_
_entity.id
_entity.type
_entity.pdbx_description
1 polymer ?
#
loop_
_entity_poly.entity_id
_entity_poly.type
_entity_poly.pdbx_seq_one_letter_code
_entity_poly.pdbx_strand_id
1 'polypeptide(L)' 'TKLDGTAKGGIVVGISHQLQLPIKFIGIGEKMDDLRPFDGAAFVQAIFD' A
#
# COMPACT_ATOMS: atom_id res chain seq x y z
N THR A 1 -7.43 0.87 0.32
CA THR A 1 -7.46 1.85 -0.78
C THR A 1 -7.29 3.23 -0.17
N LYS A 2 -6.65 4.17 -0.88
CA LYS A 2 -6.13 5.48 -0.42
C LYS A 2 -4.70 5.44 0.12
N LEU A 3 -3.72 5.45 -0.79
CA LEU A 3 -2.27 5.54 -0.52
C LEU A 3 -1.65 6.88 -0.97
N ASP A 4 -2.50 7.81 -1.38
CA ASP A 4 -2.19 9.02 -2.13
C ASP A 4 -1.81 10.21 -1.22
N GLY A 5 -1.68 9.97 0.09
CA GLY A 5 -1.22 10.95 1.06
C GLY A 5 -0.26 10.31 2.04
N THR A 6 0.96 10.83 2.09
CA THR A 6 2.17 10.52 2.87
C THR A 6 1.99 10.14 4.37
N ALA A 7 0.77 10.13 4.91
CA ALA A 7 0.45 9.71 6.28
C ALA A 7 -0.18 8.30 6.41
N LYS A 8 -0.55 7.62 5.31
CA LYS A 8 -1.26 6.32 5.36
C LYS A 8 -0.42 5.08 5.04
N GLY A 9 0.80 5.24 4.51
CA GLY A 9 1.70 4.13 4.21
C GLY A 9 2.03 3.26 5.43
N GLY A 10 2.18 3.88 6.61
CA GLY A 10 2.50 3.17 7.86
C GLY A 10 1.41 2.20 8.34
N ILE A 11 0.13 2.45 8.04
CA ILE A 11 -0.98 1.57 8.45
C ILE A 11 -0.92 0.21 7.74
N VAL A 12 -0.49 0.17 6.48
CA VAL A 12 -0.42 -1.06 5.67
C VAL A 12 0.60 -2.03 6.28
N VAL A 13 1.75 -1.50 6.73
CA VAL A 13 2.79 -2.29 7.41
C VAL A 13 2.24 -2.87 8.72
N GLY A 14 1.56 -2.07 9.54
CA GLY A 14 0.96 -2.53 10.80
C GLY A 14 -0.10 -3.61 10.62
N ILE A 15 -0.98 -3.47 9.62
CA ILE A 15 -2.03 -4.45 9.31
C ILE A 15 -1.42 -5.77 8.79
N SER A 16 -0.44 -5.69 7.88
CA SER A 16 0.22 -6.91 7.36
C SER A 16 0.95 -7.68 8.47
N HIS A 17 1.59 -6.96 9.40
CA HIS A 17 2.29 -7.55 10.54
C HIS A 17 1.32 -8.19 11.54
N GLN A 18 0.16 -7.56 11.80
CA GLN A 18 -0.85 -8.12 12.70
C GLN A 18 -1.58 -9.34 12.12
N LEU A 19 -1.88 -9.32 10.82
CA LEU A 19 -2.69 -10.37 10.19
C LEU A 19 -1.85 -11.55 9.68
N GLN A 20 -0.53 -11.38 9.52
CA GLN A 20 0.37 -12.37 8.89
C GLN A 20 -0.13 -12.86 7.51
N LEU A 21 -0.96 -12.06 6.84
CA LEU A 21 -1.52 -12.37 5.53
C LEU A 21 -0.79 -11.58 4.43
N PRO A 22 -0.49 -12.22 3.28
CA PRO A 22 0.15 -11.53 2.17
C PRO A 22 -0.80 -10.53 1.52
N ILE A 23 -0.35 -9.29 1.36
CA ILE A 23 -1.05 -8.28 0.58
C ILE A 23 -0.90 -8.63 -0.90
N LYS A 24 -2.02 -8.77 -1.61
CA LYS A 24 -2.03 -9.10 -3.05
C LYS A 24 -2.19 -7.89 -3.95
N PHE A 25 -2.98 -6.90 -3.52
CA PHE A 25 -3.31 -5.72 -4.30
C PHE A 25 -3.30 -4.47 -3.44
N ILE A 26 -2.97 -3.34 -4.06
CA ILE A 26 -2.96 -2.03 -3.44
C ILE A 26 -3.66 -1.03 -4.35
N GLY A 27 -4.48 -0.17 -3.74
CA GLY A 27 -5.14 0.94 -4.44
C GLY A 27 -4.38 2.22 -4.17
N ILE A 28 -3.77 2.80 -5.21
CA ILE A 28 -2.92 4.01 -5.15
C ILE A 28 -3.66 5.29 -5.54
N GLY A 29 -4.97 5.21 -5.73
CA GLY A 29 -5.84 6.31 -6.12
C GLY A 29 -7.31 5.93 -5.99
N GLU A 30 -8.18 6.72 -6.60
CA GLU A 30 -9.64 6.58 -6.50
C GLU A 30 -10.29 5.96 -7.74
N LYS A 31 -9.56 5.79 -8.84
CA LYS A 31 -10.10 5.18 -10.06
C LYS A 31 -10.02 3.66 -9.98
N MET A 32 -10.88 2.98 -10.73
CA MET A 32 -10.85 1.52 -10.86
C MET A 32 -9.49 1.01 -11.36
N ASP A 33 -8.84 1.78 -12.23
CA ASP A 33 -7.54 1.44 -12.82
C ASP A 33 -6.36 1.67 -11.85
N ASP A 34 -6.62 2.24 -10.66
CA ASP A 34 -5.60 2.49 -9.64
C ASP A 34 -5.40 1.29 -8.71
N LEU A 35 -6.10 0.17 -8.96
CA LEU A 35 -5.86 -1.10 -8.29
C LEU A 35 -4.74 -1.87 -9.00
N ARG A 36 -3.63 -2.07 -8.30
CA ARG A 36 -2.43 -2.74 -8.85
C ARG A 36 -1.97 -3.89 -7.96
N PRO A 37 -1.27 -4.90 -8.51
CA PRO A 37 -0.55 -5.87 -7.70
C PRO A 37 0.37 -5.18 -6.69
N PHE A 38 0.44 -5.74 -5.48
CA PHE A 38 1.31 -5.19 -4.45
C PHE A 38 2.78 -5.54 -4.70
N ASP A 39 3.63 -4.52 -4.71
CA ASP A 39 5.09 -4.65 -4.72
C ASP A 39 5.66 -3.95 -3.49
N GLY A 40 6.26 -4.72 -2.59
CA GLY A 40 6.80 -4.20 -1.34
C GLY A 40 7.98 -3.26 -1.52
N ALA A 41 8.82 -3.46 -2.54
CA ALA A 41 9.97 -2.60 -2.80
C ALA A 41 9.50 -1.23 -3.33
N ALA A 42 8.59 -1.24 -4.30
CA ALA A 42 8.01 -0.01 -4.84
C ALA A 42 7.20 0.75 -3.76
N PHE A 43 6.52 0.03 -2.87
CA PHE A 43 5.78 0.61 -1.76
C PHE A 43 6.68 1.32 -0.74
N VAL A 44 7.77 0.67 -0.34
CA VAL A 44 8.77 1.25 0.56
C VAL A 44 9.37 2.50 -0.08
N GLN A 45 9.76 2.42 -1.35
CA GLN A 45 10.32 3.57 -2.08
C GLN A 45 9.35 4.76 -2.11
N ALA A 46 8.07 4.52 -2.39
CA ALA A 46 7.04 5.57 -2.40
C ALA A 46 6.73 6.19 -1.02
N ILE A 47 7.14 5.57 0.09
CA ILE A 47 7.00 6.12 1.44
C ILE A 47 8.17 7.03 1.82
N PHE A 48 9.35 6.76 1.27
CA PHE A 48 10.60 7.44 1.66
C PHE A 48 11.08 8.51 0.66
N ASP A 49 10.46 8.61 -0.52
CA ASP A 49 10.59 9.72 -1.48
C ASP A 49 9.56 10.84 -1.19
#